data_AF-A0A2V7E0X0-F1
#
_entry.id   AF-A0A2V7E0X0-F1
#
_cell.length_a   1.000
_cell.length_b   1.000
_cell.length_c   1.000
_cell.angle_alpha   90.00
_cell.angle_beta   90.00
_cell.angle_gamma   90.00
#
_symmetry.space_group_name_H-M   'P 1'
#
loop_
_entity.id
_entity.type
_entity.pdbx_description
1 polymer ?
#
loop_
_entity_poly.entity_id
_entity_poly.type
_entity_poly.pdbx_seq_one_letter_code
_entity_poly.pdbx_strand_id
1 'polypeptide(L)'
;MQATTHPVAPLVIVNGAYGRRIGLHSGSGCFGPGFRANATIGRALRLILMNVGGAWPGRHDMATQGSPAKFSYCIAEHEDASPWGPLQDGDVVTVYGGEGPHNVNDHASTTASGILATVSDTAATLGSNVGWYFSQSQLLVVLGPEHARTIAGDGFSRADVQRFVYEHARLPLKTLKLGGMWGMHDWPPFMMALHDGEARPPQVPSPDDVLVVVAGGPGKHSSVVPNCCFSRAVSRSVVTSDATTS
;
A
#
# COMPACT_ATOMS: atom_id res chain seq x y z
N MET A 1 -16.03 5.12 11.00
CA MET A 1 -16.25 6.47 10.45
C MET A 1 -15.28 6.69 9.30
N GLN A 2 -15.76 6.98 8.08
CA GLN A 2 -14.91 7.34 6.92
C GLN A 2 -14.93 8.87 6.70
N ALA A 3 -14.53 9.61 7.73
CA ALA A 3 -14.72 11.07 7.77
C ALA A 3 -13.68 11.87 6.96
N THR A 4 -12.71 11.21 6.33
CA THR A 4 -11.67 11.88 5.52
C THR A 4 -12.18 12.21 4.12
N THR A 5 -11.70 13.33 3.58
CA THR A 5 -11.88 13.73 2.18
C THR A 5 -10.98 12.96 1.21
N HIS A 6 -10.00 12.24 1.74
CA HIS A 6 -9.11 11.34 1.00
C HIS A 6 -9.91 10.15 0.42
N PRO A 7 -9.72 9.78 -0.88
CA PRO A 7 -10.37 8.62 -1.49
C PRO A 7 -9.84 7.24 -1.02
N VAL A 8 -9.55 7.10 0.27
CA VAL A 8 -9.10 5.86 0.91
C VAL A 8 -10.18 4.77 0.92
N ALA A 9 -9.73 3.53 0.77
CA ALA A 9 -10.48 2.31 1.01
C ALA A 9 -9.66 1.33 1.88
N PRO A 10 -10.29 0.48 2.70
CA PRO A 10 -9.57 -0.62 3.33
C PRO A 10 -9.22 -1.67 2.27
N LEU A 11 -7.93 -1.78 1.96
CA LEU A 11 -7.33 -2.87 1.21
C LEU A 11 -7.19 -4.08 2.13
N VAL A 12 -7.71 -5.21 1.70
CA VAL A 12 -7.49 -6.52 2.34
C VAL A 12 -6.43 -7.29 1.57
N ILE A 13 -5.34 -7.64 2.24
CA ILE A 13 -4.28 -8.49 1.73
C ILE A 13 -4.35 -9.82 2.48
N VAL A 14 -4.44 -10.92 1.76
CA VAL A 14 -4.55 -12.26 2.35
C VAL A 14 -3.31 -13.09 2.02
N ASN A 15 -2.76 -13.70 3.07
CA ASN A 15 -1.67 -14.66 3.02
C ASN A 15 -2.17 -16.05 3.42
N GLY A 16 -1.41 -17.07 3.02
CA GLY A 16 -1.59 -18.45 3.44
C GLY A 16 -2.45 -19.31 2.50
N ALA A 17 -2.51 -20.59 2.84
CA ALA A 17 -3.21 -21.61 2.08
C ALA A 17 -4.73 -21.43 2.08
N TYR A 18 -5.30 -20.83 3.14
CA TYR A 18 -6.72 -20.53 3.22
C TYR A 18 -7.18 -19.66 2.05
N GLY A 19 -6.41 -18.62 1.71
CA GLY A 19 -6.75 -17.73 0.61
C GLY A 19 -6.85 -18.48 -0.72
N ARG A 20 -5.86 -19.35 -1.01
CA ARG A 20 -5.88 -20.22 -2.20
C ARG A 20 -7.08 -21.18 -2.17
N ARG A 21 -7.39 -21.77 -1.02
CA ARG A 21 -8.50 -22.71 -0.83
C ARG A 21 -9.86 -22.09 -1.17
N ILE A 22 -10.09 -20.83 -0.83
CA ILE A 22 -11.34 -20.12 -1.14
C ILE A 22 -11.35 -19.45 -2.53
N GLY A 23 -10.25 -19.58 -3.29
CA GLY A 23 -10.12 -19.03 -4.64
C GLY A 23 -9.81 -17.54 -4.69
N LEU A 24 -9.11 -16.99 -3.69
CA LEU A 24 -8.52 -15.65 -3.81
C LEU A 24 -7.42 -15.65 -4.86
N HIS A 25 -7.40 -14.57 -5.64
CA HIS A 25 -6.48 -14.38 -6.75
C HIS A 25 -5.39 -13.37 -6.41
N SER A 26 -4.15 -13.72 -6.78
CA SER A 26 -2.94 -12.91 -6.57
C SER A 26 -2.21 -12.55 -7.87
N GLY A 27 -2.59 -13.18 -9.00
CA GLY A 27 -1.89 -13.06 -10.29
C GLY A 27 -2.32 -11.87 -11.14
N SER A 28 -2.30 -12.04 -12.48
CA SER A 28 -2.68 -11.01 -13.46
C SER A 28 -3.99 -10.32 -13.11
N GLY A 29 -4.00 -8.99 -13.08
CA GLY A 29 -5.20 -8.22 -12.73
C GLY A 29 -5.61 -8.34 -11.26
N CYS A 30 -4.69 -8.56 -10.31
CA CYS A 30 -5.03 -8.72 -8.89
C CYS A 30 -5.95 -7.61 -8.33
N PHE A 31 -5.81 -6.37 -8.81
CA PHE A 31 -6.68 -5.24 -8.43
C PHE A 31 -7.98 -5.10 -9.27
N GLY A 32 -8.21 -5.93 -10.28
CA GLY A 32 -9.39 -5.87 -11.15
C GLY A 32 -9.21 -6.62 -12.48
N PRO A 33 -10.31 -7.02 -13.16
CA PRO A 33 -11.65 -6.43 -13.03
C PRO A 33 -12.60 -7.14 -12.04
N GLY A 34 -12.19 -8.21 -11.35
CA GLY A 34 -13.00 -8.78 -10.24
C GLY A 34 -13.04 -10.29 -10.20
N PHE A 35 -11.99 -10.91 -9.66
CA PHE A 35 -11.99 -12.33 -9.30
C PHE A 35 -13.04 -12.59 -8.21
N ARG A 36 -13.83 -13.67 -8.35
CA ARG A 36 -15.04 -13.88 -7.53
C ARG A 36 -14.79 -13.73 -6.03
N ALA A 37 -13.77 -14.38 -5.46
CA ALA A 37 -13.48 -14.29 -4.04
C ALA A 37 -13.04 -12.87 -3.63
N ASN A 38 -12.09 -12.28 -4.35
CA ASN A 38 -11.60 -10.92 -4.12
C ASN A 38 -12.74 -9.89 -4.17
N ALA A 39 -13.53 -9.93 -5.23
CA ALA A 39 -14.67 -9.04 -5.46
C ALA A 39 -15.73 -9.20 -4.36
N THR A 40 -16.03 -10.43 -3.95
CA THR A 40 -17.02 -10.71 -2.91
C THR A 40 -16.56 -10.16 -1.56
N ILE A 41 -15.32 -10.44 -1.15
CA ILE A 41 -14.78 -10.00 0.15
C ILE A 41 -14.65 -8.46 0.19
N GLY A 42 -14.04 -7.86 -0.84
CA GLY A 42 -13.90 -6.42 -0.94
C GLY A 42 -15.25 -5.71 -0.97
N ARG A 43 -16.22 -6.25 -1.70
CA ARG A 43 -17.57 -5.69 -1.76
C ARG A 43 -18.34 -5.86 -0.45
N ALA A 44 -18.22 -7.01 0.20
CA ALA A 44 -18.84 -7.26 1.50
C ALA A 44 -18.36 -6.24 2.54
N LEU A 45 -17.05 -5.98 2.60
CA LEU A 45 -16.50 -4.94 3.48
C LEU A 45 -17.05 -3.55 3.15
N ARG A 46 -17.13 -3.17 1.87
CA ARG A 46 -17.73 -1.89 1.50
C ARG A 46 -19.19 -1.80 1.94
N LEU A 47 -19.97 -2.86 1.77
CA LEU A 47 -21.37 -2.91 2.21
C LEU A 47 -21.51 -2.83 3.72
N ILE A 48 -20.62 -3.47 4.49
CA ILE A 48 -20.58 -3.35 5.95
C ILE A 48 -20.29 -1.90 6.35
N LEU A 49 -19.29 -1.25 5.74
CA LEU A 49 -18.97 0.15 6.04
C LEU A 49 -20.14 1.09 5.75
N MET A 50 -20.87 0.87 4.66
CA MET A 50 -22.03 1.70 4.32
C MET A 50 -23.22 1.42 5.25
N ASN A 51 -23.62 0.16 5.40
CA ASN A 51 -24.88 -0.19 6.08
C ASN A 51 -24.76 -0.26 7.61
N VAL A 52 -23.60 -0.68 8.13
CA VAL A 52 -23.34 -0.77 9.58
C VAL A 52 -22.52 0.41 10.06
N GLY A 53 -21.44 0.75 9.34
CA GLY A 53 -20.56 1.87 9.69
C GLY A 53 -21.10 3.26 9.32
N GLY A 54 -22.24 3.32 8.63
CA GLY A 54 -22.88 4.56 8.20
C GLY A 54 -22.11 5.34 7.12
N ALA A 55 -21.12 4.76 6.45
CA ALA A 55 -20.25 5.45 5.48
C ALA A 55 -20.93 5.74 4.11
N TRP A 56 -22.05 6.45 4.13
CA TRP A 56 -22.78 6.87 2.94
C TRP A 56 -22.10 8.10 2.32
N PRO A 57 -21.81 8.11 1.00
CA PRO A 57 -21.23 9.26 0.31
C PRO A 57 -22.00 10.56 0.57
N GLY A 58 -21.29 11.63 0.93
CA GLY A 58 -21.87 12.95 1.19
C GLY A 58 -22.54 13.10 2.56
N ARG A 59 -22.59 12.05 3.39
CA ARG A 59 -23.12 12.10 4.76
C ARG A 59 -22.05 11.81 5.81
N HIS A 60 -21.38 10.66 5.68
CA HIS A 60 -20.32 10.24 6.60
C HIS A 60 -19.09 9.68 5.88
N ASP A 61 -19.21 9.29 4.61
CA ASP A 61 -18.08 9.13 3.70
C ASP A 61 -17.85 10.47 3.02
N MET A 62 -16.78 11.15 3.44
CA MET A 62 -16.49 12.53 3.04
C MET A 62 -15.53 12.62 1.85
N ALA A 63 -15.17 11.50 1.22
CA ALA A 63 -14.24 11.49 0.10
C ALA A 63 -14.69 12.47 -1.00
N THR A 64 -13.81 13.38 -1.41
CA THR A 64 -14.17 14.46 -2.36
C THR A 64 -14.60 13.90 -3.72
N GLN A 65 -13.92 12.85 -4.21
CA GLN A 65 -14.22 12.20 -5.49
C GLN A 65 -14.48 10.70 -5.36
N GLY A 66 -14.07 10.07 -4.25
CA GLY A 66 -14.04 8.62 -4.12
C GLY A 66 -12.93 7.96 -4.97
N SER A 67 -12.98 6.62 -5.09
CA SER A 67 -12.00 5.83 -5.88
C SER A 67 -12.65 4.52 -6.33
N PRO A 68 -12.26 3.94 -7.48
CA PRO A 68 -12.61 2.58 -7.85
C PRO A 68 -12.28 1.54 -6.76
N ALA A 69 -11.21 1.76 -5.99
CA ALA A 69 -10.86 0.91 -4.84
C ALA A 69 -11.97 0.87 -3.78
N LYS A 70 -12.80 1.91 -3.66
CA LYS A 70 -13.94 1.90 -2.72
C LYS A 70 -15.07 0.96 -3.15
N PHE A 71 -15.06 0.42 -4.37
CA PHE A 71 -16.06 -0.56 -4.80
C PHE A 71 -15.75 -1.97 -4.27
N SER A 72 -14.50 -2.40 -4.43
CA SER A 72 -13.94 -3.66 -3.94
C SER A 72 -12.42 -3.55 -3.87
N TYR A 73 -11.81 -3.90 -2.73
CA TYR A 73 -10.36 -3.82 -2.54
C TYR A 73 -9.81 -4.98 -1.73
N CYS A 74 -9.58 -6.10 -2.41
CA CYS A 74 -9.06 -7.32 -1.79
C CYS A 74 -8.16 -8.07 -2.77
N ILE A 75 -6.98 -8.48 -2.30
CA ILE A 75 -6.01 -9.27 -3.04
C ILE A 75 -5.46 -10.40 -2.17
N ALA A 76 -5.00 -11.48 -2.81
CA ALA A 76 -4.03 -12.37 -2.18
C ALA A 76 -2.62 -11.93 -2.59
N GLU A 77 -1.64 -12.20 -1.74
CA GLU A 77 -0.23 -12.10 -2.12
C GLU A 77 0.15 -13.27 -3.05
N HIS A 78 1.04 -13.01 -4.01
CA HIS A 78 1.55 -14.00 -4.95
C HIS A 78 2.78 -14.69 -4.35
N GLU A 79 2.53 -15.49 -3.31
CA GLU A 79 3.57 -16.13 -2.48
C GLU A 79 4.55 -16.96 -3.30
N ASP A 80 4.06 -17.73 -4.27
CA ASP A 80 4.88 -18.59 -5.14
C ASP A 80 5.82 -17.80 -6.06
N ALA A 81 5.46 -16.54 -6.38
CA ALA A 81 6.28 -15.65 -7.20
C ALA A 81 7.11 -14.67 -6.35
N SER A 82 6.92 -14.65 -5.03
CA SER A 82 7.65 -13.78 -4.12
C SER A 82 9.01 -14.39 -3.79
N PRO A 83 10.13 -13.72 -4.10
CA PRO A 83 11.45 -14.22 -3.71
C PRO A 83 11.72 -14.14 -2.21
N TRP A 84 10.87 -13.46 -1.44
CA TRP A 84 11.03 -13.25 0.00
C TRP A 84 9.95 -13.94 0.85
N GLY A 85 9.15 -14.83 0.25
CA GLY A 85 8.00 -15.45 0.92
C GLY A 85 6.82 -14.49 1.11
N PRO A 86 5.83 -14.81 1.96
CA PRO A 86 4.66 -13.97 2.21
C PRO A 86 4.98 -12.77 3.12
N LEU A 87 4.14 -11.74 3.12
CA LEU A 87 4.18 -10.62 4.07
C LEU A 87 4.04 -11.11 5.52
N GLN A 88 3.17 -12.10 5.72
CA GLN A 88 2.88 -12.71 7.02
C GLN A 88 2.88 -14.23 6.87
N ASP A 89 3.46 -14.93 7.83
CA ASP A 89 3.48 -16.39 7.82
C ASP A 89 2.10 -16.98 8.19
N GLY A 90 1.67 -17.97 7.41
CA GLY A 90 0.41 -18.68 7.63
C GLY A 90 -0.83 -17.94 7.12
N ASP A 91 -2.00 -18.41 7.55
CA ASP A 91 -3.29 -17.85 7.14
C ASP A 91 -3.54 -16.53 7.87
N VAL A 92 -3.25 -15.41 7.22
CA VAL A 92 -3.31 -14.07 7.82
C VAL A 92 -4.02 -13.09 6.90
N VAL A 93 -4.81 -12.21 7.50
CA VAL A 93 -5.41 -11.06 6.83
C VAL A 93 -4.73 -9.80 7.35
N THR A 94 -4.18 -9.01 6.43
CA THR A 94 -3.70 -7.66 6.69
C THR A 94 -4.67 -6.64 6.09
N VAL A 95 -5.17 -5.72 6.91
CA VAL A 95 -6.02 -4.60 6.47
C VAL A 95 -5.20 -3.32 6.45
N TYR A 96 -5.18 -2.64 5.30
CA TYR A 96 -4.42 -1.42 5.06
C TYR A 96 -5.34 -0.30 4.52
N GLY A 97 -5.31 0.88 5.14
CA GLY A 97 -6.09 2.03 4.67
C GLY A 97 -5.39 2.77 3.54
N GLY A 98 -5.54 2.30 2.30
CA GLY A 98 -4.85 2.84 1.11
C GLY A 98 -5.77 3.52 0.10
N GLU A 99 -5.23 4.45 -0.68
CA GLU A 99 -5.91 4.95 -1.88
C GLU A 99 -5.82 3.96 -3.05
N GLY A 100 -6.22 4.36 -4.26
CA GLY A 100 -6.04 3.51 -5.44
C GLY A 100 -4.55 3.31 -5.77
N PRO A 101 -4.16 2.16 -6.37
CA PRO A 101 -2.77 1.92 -6.72
C PRO A 101 -2.28 2.90 -7.80
N HIS A 102 -1.12 3.51 -7.56
CA HIS A 102 -0.38 4.28 -8.55
C HIS A 102 0.51 3.32 -9.33
N ASN A 103 0.29 3.20 -10.64
CA ASN A 103 1.08 2.32 -11.48
C ASN A 103 2.52 2.80 -11.60
N VAL A 104 3.47 1.91 -11.32
CA VAL A 104 4.90 2.07 -11.59
C VAL A 104 5.20 1.33 -12.90
N ASN A 105 5.75 2.05 -13.87
CA ASN A 105 6.09 1.52 -15.19
C ASN A 105 7.61 1.55 -15.40
N ASP A 106 8.27 0.40 -15.46
CA ASP A 106 9.72 0.35 -15.69
C ASP A 106 10.12 -0.87 -16.53
N HIS A 107 10.08 -0.72 -17.85
CA HIS A 107 10.44 -1.82 -18.75
C HIS A 107 11.95 -1.96 -18.99
N ALA A 108 12.71 -0.91 -18.68
CA ALA A 108 14.09 -0.75 -19.12
C ALA A 108 15.09 -1.17 -18.05
N SER A 109 14.81 -0.92 -16.77
CA SER A 109 15.73 -1.25 -15.70
C SER A 109 15.97 -2.75 -15.61
N THR A 110 17.25 -3.10 -15.42
CA THR A 110 17.74 -4.46 -15.22
C THR A 110 18.44 -4.64 -13.88
N THR A 111 18.43 -3.61 -13.03
CA THR A 111 19.02 -3.62 -11.69
C THR A 111 17.98 -3.26 -10.64
N ALA A 112 18.20 -3.69 -9.40
CA ALA A 112 17.41 -3.30 -8.24
C ALA A 112 17.34 -1.78 -8.08
N SER A 113 18.50 -1.11 -8.16
CA SER A 113 18.58 0.35 -7.99
C SER A 113 17.77 1.13 -9.03
N GLY A 114 17.76 0.69 -10.30
CA GLY A 114 16.96 1.33 -11.35
C GLY A 114 15.47 1.20 -11.08
N ILE A 115 15.00 -0.03 -10.80
CA ILE A 115 13.59 -0.30 -10.51
C ILE A 115 13.15 0.45 -9.25
N LEU A 116 13.93 0.36 -8.17
CA LEU A 116 13.59 0.98 -6.90
C LEU A 116 13.67 2.51 -6.93
N ALA A 117 14.50 3.09 -7.81
CA ALA A 117 14.46 4.52 -8.08
C ALA A 117 13.12 4.94 -8.71
N THR A 118 12.64 4.21 -9.71
CA THR A 118 11.33 4.46 -10.34
C THR A 118 10.16 4.29 -9.36
N VAL A 119 10.22 3.26 -8.50
CA VAL A 119 9.26 3.05 -7.41
C VAL A 119 9.28 4.22 -6.43
N SER A 120 10.46 4.66 -6.02
CA SER A 120 10.64 5.75 -5.05
C SER A 120 10.16 7.09 -5.60
N ASP A 121 10.40 7.37 -6.88
CA ASP A 121 9.90 8.58 -7.54
C ASP A 121 8.36 8.59 -7.62
N THR A 122 7.76 7.46 -7.98
CA THR A 122 6.29 7.30 -8.00
C THR A 122 5.67 7.47 -6.61
N ALA A 123 6.36 6.99 -5.57
CA ALA A 123 5.95 7.16 -4.18
C ALA A 123 6.06 8.63 -3.71
N ALA A 124 7.04 9.36 -4.22
CA ALA A 124 7.40 10.69 -3.76
C ALA A 124 6.86 11.83 -4.63
N THR A 125 5.55 11.83 -4.90
CA THR A 125 4.90 12.93 -5.63
C THR A 125 4.42 14.03 -4.69
N LEU A 126 4.48 15.30 -5.13
CA LEU A 126 4.11 16.47 -4.30
C LEU A 126 2.64 16.41 -3.81
N GLY A 127 1.74 15.83 -4.61
CA GLY A 127 0.33 15.65 -4.27
C GLY A 127 0.01 14.40 -3.45
N SER A 128 1.01 13.57 -3.10
CA SER A 128 0.81 12.33 -2.35
C SER A 128 0.31 12.63 -0.93
N ASN A 129 -0.64 11.82 -0.45
CA ASN A 129 -1.14 11.93 0.93
C ASN A 129 -0.07 11.57 1.97
N VAL A 130 0.88 10.69 1.62
CA VAL A 130 1.98 10.25 2.51
C VAL A 130 3.17 11.22 2.51
N GLY A 131 3.20 12.20 1.60
CA GLY A 131 4.31 13.15 1.45
C GLY A 131 4.54 14.13 2.60
N TRP A 132 3.68 14.12 3.64
CA TRP A 132 3.58 15.19 4.64
C TRP A 132 3.88 14.73 6.07
N TYR A 133 4.42 13.51 6.22
CA TYR A 133 4.85 12.87 7.46
C TYR A 133 3.88 13.06 8.64
N PHE A 134 2.96 12.12 8.77
CA PHE A 134 2.23 11.90 10.01
C PHE A 134 2.84 10.70 10.72
N SER A 135 2.76 10.66 12.06
CA SER A 135 3.29 9.54 12.85
C SER A 135 2.65 8.18 12.50
N GLN A 136 1.52 8.19 11.80
CA GLN A 136 0.82 7.00 11.31
C GLN A 136 0.92 6.83 9.78
N SER A 137 1.77 7.61 9.09
CA SER A 137 2.02 7.44 7.66
C SER A 137 2.69 6.10 7.38
N GLN A 138 2.17 5.41 6.38
CA GLN A 138 2.70 4.15 5.86
C GLN A 138 2.61 4.17 4.34
N LEU A 139 3.47 3.40 3.69
CA LEU A 139 3.54 3.28 2.25
C LEU A 139 3.51 1.81 1.88
N LEU A 140 2.59 1.39 1.02
CA LEU A 140 2.57 0.03 0.50
C LEU A 140 3.14 0.00 -0.92
N VAL A 141 4.15 -0.84 -1.12
CA VAL A 141 4.73 -1.17 -2.42
C VAL A 141 4.26 -2.57 -2.80
N VAL A 142 3.61 -2.67 -3.96
CA VAL A 142 3.14 -3.93 -4.53
C VAL A 142 4.00 -4.21 -5.77
N LEU A 143 5.00 -5.06 -5.61
CA LEU A 143 5.91 -5.40 -6.70
C LEU A 143 5.29 -6.45 -7.61
N GLY A 144 5.43 -6.24 -8.92
CA GLY A 144 5.17 -7.27 -9.91
C GLY A 144 6.24 -8.36 -9.85
N PRO A 145 5.90 -9.62 -10.22
CA PRO A 145 6.84 -10.75 -10.17
C PRO A 145 8.17 -10.53 -10.90
N GLU A 146 8.19 -9.79 -12.01
CA GLU A 146 9.43 -9.50 -12.74
C GLU A 146 10.33 -8.51 -12.01
N HIS A 147 9.76 -7.43 -11.48
CA HIS A 147 10.53 -6.49 -10.66
C HIS A 147 11.08 -7.14 -9.40
N ALA A 148 10.24 -7.91 -8.69
CA ALA A 148 10.65 -8.61 -7.48
C ALA A 148 11.83 -9.56 -7.76
N ARG A 149 11.77 -10.34 -8.85
CA ARG A 149 12.85 -11.24 -9.26
C ARG A 149 14.14 -10.50 -9.61
N THR A 150 14.08 -9.42 -10.37
CA THR A 150 15.28 -8.61 -10.69
C THR A 150 15.91 -8.04 -9.42
N ILE A 151 15.08 -7.47 -8.54
CA ILE A 151 15.56 -6.88 -7.27
C ILE A 151 16.24 -7.94 -6.39
N ALA A 152 15.61 -9.10 -6.21
CA ALA A 152 16.19 -10.20 -5.45
C ALA A 152 17.43 -10.81 -6.12
N GLY A 153 17.49 -10.80 -7.46
CA GLY A 153 18.65 -11.24 -8.23
C GLY A 153 19.91 -10.40 -7.97
N ASP A 154 19.73 -9.12 -7.65
CA ASP A 154 20.81 -8.23 -7.18
C ASP A 154 21.12 -8.39 -5.68
N GLY A 155 20.51 -9.37 -5.01
CA GLY A 155 20.78 -9.72 -3.61
C GLY A 155 19.99 -8.92 -2.57
N PHE A 156 19.00 -8.12 -2.97
CA PHE A 156 18.18 -7.36 -2.03
C PHE A 156 17.21 -8.29 -1.28
N SER A 157 17.20 -8.19 0.04
CA SER A 157 16.12 -8.72 0.88
C SER A 157 14.91 -7.80 0.85
N ARG A 158 13.76 -8.26 1.39
CA ARG A 158 12.60 -7.38 1.59
C ARG A 158 12.95 -6.16 2.45
N ALA A 159 13.74 -6.34 3.50
CA ALA A 159 14.19 -5.25 4.38
C ALA A 159 15.04 -4.22 3.63
N ASP A 160 15.87 -4.66 2.68
CA ASP A 160 16.65 -3.76 1.84
C ASP A 160 15.76 -2.94 0.91
N VAL A 161 14.70 -3.53 0.36
CA VAL A 161 13.69 -2.80 -0.43
C VAL A 161 12.99 -1.75 0.42
N GLN A 162 12.52 -2.12 1.61
CA GLN A 162 11.86 -1.20 2.56
C GLN A 162 12.77 -0.02 2.90
N ARG A 163 14.04 -0.31 3.23
CA ARG A 163 15.05 0.69 3.53
C ARG A 163 15.36 1.57 2.34
N PHE A 164 15.54 1.00 1.15
CA PHE A 164 15.84 1.76 -0.06
C PHE A 164 14.72 2.77 -0.34
N VAL A 165 13.46 2.33 -0.35
CA VAL A 165 12.31 3.20 -0.60
C VAL A 165 12.21 4.26 0.50
N TYR A 166 12.40 3.91 1.78
CA TYR A 166 12.43 4.88 2.87
C TYR A 166 13.51 5.96 2.70
N GLU A 167 14.70 5.58 2.23
CA GLU A 167 15.82 6.50 2.03
C GLU A 167 15.64 7.37 0.77
N HIS A 168 14.99 6.86 -0.28
CA HIS A 168 14.97 7.50 -1.60
C HIS A 168 13.63 8.13 -2.00
N ALA A 169 12.50 7.69 -1.45
CA ALA A 169 11.17 8.26 -1.72
C ALA A 169 11.01 9.59 -0.97
N ARG A 170 11.71 10.63 -1.43
CA ARG A 170 11.80 11.93 -0.76
C ARG A 170 11.82 13.07 -1.76
N LEU A 171 11.20 14.17 -1.39
CA LEU A 171 11.27 15.44 -2.12
C LEU A 171 12.17 16.43 -1.38
N PRO A 172 12.94 17.27 -2.10
CA PRO A 172 13.62 18.41 -1.50
C PRO A 172 12.62 19.35 -0.81
N LEU A 173 13.03 19.96 0.30
CA LEU A 173 12.21 20.90 1.05
C LEU A 173 11.74 22.08 0.20
N LYS A 174 12.58 22.57 -0.73
CA LYS A 174 12.22 23.61 -1.69
C LYS A 174 11.04 23.23 -2.57
N THR A 175 10.90 21.94 -2.91
CA THR A 175 9.80 21.41 -3.73
C THR A 175 8.54 21.26 -2.90
N LEU A 176 8.66 20.73 -1.66
CA LEU A 176 7.54 20.63 -0.73
C LEU A 176 6.92 22.01 -0.46
N LYS A 177 7.72 23.06 -0.35
CA LYS A 177 7.29 24.45 -0.19
C LYS A 177 6.47 25.01 -1.36
N LEU A 178 6.44 24.36 -2.53
CA LEU A 178 5.70 24.83 -3.70
C LEU A 178 4.20 24.49 -3.68
N GLY A 179 3.75 23.57 -2.82
CA GLY A 179 2.34 23.18 -2.82
C GLY A 179 1.98 22.02 -1.89
N GLY A 180 0.87 21.35 -2.18
CA GLY A 180 0.31 20.26 -1.36
C GLY A 180 -0.13 20.73 0.02
N MET A 181 0.31 20.05 1.08
CA MET A 181 -0.05 20.37 2.47
C MET A 181 1.05 21.15 3.22
N TRP A 182 1.98 21.78 2.51
CA TRP A 182 2.99 22.63 3.15
C TRP A 182 2.32 23.76 3.96
N GLY A 183 2.74 23.96 5.21
CA GLY A 183 2.14 24.92 6.13
C GLY A 183 0.88 24.43 6.85
N MET A 184 0.40 23.21 6.57
CA MET A 184 -0.57 22.52 7.41
C MET A 184 0.11 22.07 8.72
N HIS A 185 -0.56 22.28 9.86
CA HIS A 185 0.02 22.23 11.21
C HIS A 185 0.47 20.82 11.66
N ASP A 186 1.36 20.79 12.67
CA ASP A 186 1.84 19.63 13.46
C ASP A 186 2.90 18.71 12.83
N TRP A 187 3.83 19.26 12.07
CA TRP A 187 5.04 18.51 11.71
C TRP A 187 5.89 18.25 12.97
N PRO A 188 6.59 17.11 13.04
CA PRO A 188 7.52 16.84 14.14
C PRO A 188 8.55 17.97 14.30
N PRO A 189 8.99 18.28 15.54
CA PRO A 189 9.95 19.36 15.79
C PRO A 189 11.22 19.27 14.94
N PHE A 190 11.72 18.07 14.66
CA PHE A 190 12.92 17.88 13.83
C PHE A 190 12.71 18.30 12.38
N MET A 191 11.50 18.18 11.82
CA MET A 191 11.20 18.63 10.48
C MET A 191 10.94 20.13 10.43
N MET A 192 10.30 20.68 11.47
CA MET A 192 10.11 22.14 11.61
C MET A 192 11.45 22.89 11.74
N ALA A 193 12.49 22.22 12.23
CA ALA A 193 13.85 22.75 12.29
C ALA A 193 14.61 22.69 10.94
N LEU A 194 14.03 22.10 9.88
CA LEU A 194 14.66 22.07 8.56
C LEU A 194 14.51 23.42 7.85
N HIS A 195 15.65 24.03 7.52
CA HIS A 195 15.70 25.30 6.80
C HIS A 195 16.38 25.19 5.43
N ASP A 196 17.28 24.22 5.25
CA ASP A 196 17.94 23.93 3.98
C ASP A 196 16.93 23.47 2.93
N GLY A 197 16.88 24.17 1.79
CA GLY A 197 16.00 23.84 0.67
C GLY A 197 16.30 22.48 0.02
N GLU A 198 17.53 21.98 0.14
CA GLU A 198 17.92 20.67 -0.38
C GLU A 198 17.66 19.53 0.62
N ALA A 199 17.29 19.84 1.86
CA ALA A 199 16.95 18.82 2.85
C ALA A 199 15.81 17.93 2.33
N ARG A 200 15.93 16.62 2.56
CA ARG A 200 14.98 15.61 2.10
C ARG A 200 14.36 14.89 3.30
N PRO A 201 13.28 15.44 3.89
CA PRO A 201 12.63 14.79 5.01
C PRO A 201 12.05 13.43 4.59
N PRO A 202 11.97 12.46 5.52
CA PRO A 202 11.29 11.19 5.26
C PRO A 202 9.79 11.40 5.04
N GLN A 203 9.14 10.51 4.30
CA GLN A 203 7.67 10.51 4.15
C GLN A 203 6.95 9.68 5.22
N VAL A 204 7.60 8.62 5.69
CA VAL A 204 7.08 7.71 6.72
C VAL A 204 8.04 7.65 7.92
N PRO A 205 7.60 7.25 9.12
CA PRO A 205 8.45 7.30 10.31
C PRO A 205 9.72 6.46 10.26
N SER A 206 9.62 5.23 9.73
CA SER A 206 10.73 4.27 9.68
C SER A 206 10.67 3.40 8.41
N PRO A 207 11.74 2.65 8.08
CA PRO A 207 11.69 1.63 7.03
C PRO A 207 10.56 0.60 7.21
N ASP A 208 10.21 0.27 8.46
CA ASP A 208 9.14 -0.70 8.77
C ASP A 208 7.74 -0.19 8.41
N ASP A 209 7.59 1.13 8.18
CA ASP A 209 6.37 1.75 7.68
C ASP A 209 6.23 1.67 6.16
N VAL A 210 7.25 1.16 5.46
CA VAL A 210 7.16 0.73 4.07
C VAL A 210 6.78 -0.76 4.07
N LEU A 211 5.58 -1.08 3.62
CA LEU A 211 5.13 -2.46 3.42
C LEU A 211 5.48 -2.90 2.00
N VAL A 212 6.02 -4.11 1.83
CA VAL A 212 6.37 -4.64 0.51
C VAL A 212 5.73 -6.01 0.34
N VAL A 213 4.92 -6.15 -0.70
CA VAL A 213 4.27 -7.41 -1.08
C VAL A 213 4.47 -7.68 -2.56
N VAL A 214 4.39 -8.95 -2.97
CA VAL A 214 4.42 -9.33 -4.39
C VAL A 214 3.02 -9.73 -4.84
N ALA A 215 2.50 -9.07 -5.87
CA ALA A 215 1.23 -9.45 -6.49
C ALA A 215 1.19 -9.00 -7.95
N GLY A 216 0.29 -9.60 -8.73
CA GLY A 216 0.18 -9.34 -10.15
C GLY A 216 0.69 -10.49 -11.02
N GLY A 217 0.60 -10.28 -12.32
CA GLY A 217 1.01 -11.24 -13.35
C GLY A 217 2.29 -10.83 -14.07
N PRO A 218 2.59 -11.51 -15.19
CA PRO A 218 3.71 -11.15 -16.06
C PRO A 218 3.65 -9.69 -16.52
N GLY A 219 4.81 -9.08 -16.72
CA GLY A 219 4.99 -7.68 -17.11
C GLY A 219 5.79 -6.86 -16.09
N LYS A 220 6.49 -5.85 -16.60
CA LYS A 220 7.31 -4.92 -15.81
C LYS A 220 6.52 -3.74 -15.26
N HIS A 221 5.49 -4.07 -14.50
CA HIS A 221 4.64 -3.13 -13.77
C HIS A 221 4.69 -3.42 -12.28
N SER A 222 4.55 -2.38 -11.46
CA SER A 222 4.36 -2.49 -10.01
C SER A 222 3.40 -1.39 -9.56
N SER A 223 3.14 -1.27 -8.27
CA SER A 223 2.28 -0.22 -7.75
C SER A 223 2.76 0.32 -6.42
N VAL A 224 2.48 1.60 -6.20
CA VAL A 224 2.59 2.25 -4.90
C VAL A 224 1.19 2.62 -4.43
N VAL A 225 0.89 2.38 -3.16
CA VAL A 225 -0.40 2.66 -2.53
C VAL A 225 -0.18 3.52 -1.28
N PRO A 226 -0.31 4.85 -1.37
CA PRO A 226 -0.23 5.74 -0.21
C PRO A 226 -1.36 5.47 0.81
N ASN A 227 -1.06 5.55 2.11
CA ASN A 227 -2.08 5.44 3.16
C ASN A 227 -2.76 6.78 3.46
N CYS A 228 -3.84 6.73 4.25
CA CYS A 228 -4.55 7.93 4.70
C CYS A 228 -3.88 8.68 5.87
N CYS A 229 -2.68 8.29 6.29
CA CYS A 229 -1.88 8.91 7.34
C CYS A 229 -2.50 8.98 8.77
N PHE A 230 -3.74 8.52 8.95
CA PHE A 230 -4.46 8.44 10.24
C PHE A 230 -4.87 7.01 10.60
N SER A 231 -4.21 6.01 10.00
CA SER A 231 -4.42 4.60 10.30
C SER A 231 -3.16 3.80 10.01
N ARG A 232 -3.00 2.67 10.72
CA ARG A 232 -1.90 1.73 10.49
C ARG A 232 -2.45 0.38 10.06
N ALA A 233 -1.66 -0.35 9.27
CA ALA A 233 -1.96 -1.71 8.87
C ALA A 233 -2.14 -2.60 10.10
N VAL A 234 -3.12 -3.48 10.06
CA VAL A 234 -3.38 -4.46 11.12
C VAL A 234 -3.46 -5.85 10.51
N SER A 235 -2.64 -6.76 11.04
CA SER A 235 -2.64 -8.17 10.66
C SER A 235 -3.29 -9.03 11.73
N ARG A 236 -4.13 -9.99 11.31
CA ARG A 236 -4.78 -10.97 12.19
C ARG A 236 -4.81 -12.34 11.51
N SER A 237 -4.51 -13.38 12.27
CA SER A 237 -4.64 -14.76 11.80
C SER A 237 -6.10 -15.08 11.49
N VAL A 238 -6.33 -15.83 10.42
CA VAL A 238 -7.64 -16.38 10.09
C VAL A 238 -7.92 -17.53 11.05
N VAL A 239 -8.91 -17.34 11.91
CA VAL A 239 -9.42 -18.43 12.75
C VAL A 239 -10.50 -19.13 11.96
N THR A 240 -10.21 -20.33 11.45
CA THR A 240 -11.27 -21.20 10.94
C THR A 240 -11.92 -21.89 12.11
N SER A 241 -13.23 -21.74 12.24
CA SER A 241 -14.02 -22.56 13.14
C SER A 241 -14.16 -23.96 12.53
N ASP A 242 -13.07 -24.72 12.46
CA ASP A 242 -13.12 -26.13 12.08
C ASP A 242 -13.21 -26.99 13.34
N ALA A 243 -14.41 -27.55 13.54
CA ALA A 243 -14.73 -28.75 14.30
C ALA A 243 -14.24 -28.87 15.78
N THR A 244 -15.10 -28.49 16.72
CA THR A 244 -15.37 -29.19 18.02
C THR A 244 -16.61 -28.51 18.63
N THR A 245 -17.69 -29.18 19.04
CA THR A 245 -17.88 -30.60 19.40
C THR A 245 -19.34 -30.98 19.15
N SER A 246 -19.55 -32.26 18.84
CA SER A 246 -20.84 -32.96 18.87
C SER A 246 -21.64 -32.72 20.16
#